data_AF-A0A6Z1NLW1-F1
#
_entry.id   AF-A0A6Z1NLW1-F1
#
_cell.length_a   1.000
_cell.length_b   1.000
_cell.length_c   1.000
_cell.angle_alpha   90.00
_cell.angle_beta   90.00
_cell.angle_gamma   90.00
#
_symmetry.space_group_name_H-M   'P 1'
#
loop_
_entity.id
_entity.type
_entity.pdbx_description
1 polymer ?
#
loop_
_entity_poly.entity_id
_entity_poly.type
_entity_poly.pdbx_seq_one_letter_code
_entity_poly.pdbx_strand_id
1 'polypeptide(L)'
;MRFKEGDIIKNNSAKHPDMRFSIFLKIDGNYIYVIRLVNNKLEEGRLYTAQLKQTYSNGKSVLEVVGHSESFLMMKRDIYLCSK
;
A
#
# COMPACT_ATOMS: atom_id res chain seq x y z
N MET A 1 -4.00 9.60 10.67
CA MET A 1 -3.43 8.23 10.63
C MET A 1 -2.15 8.29 9.79
N ARG A 2 -1.02 7.79 10.29
CA ARG A 2 0.27 7.85 9.58
C ARG A 2 0.65 6.43 9.17
N PHE A 3 0.64 6.16 7.86
CA PHE A 3 1.08 4.86 7.33
C PHE A 3 2.58 4.68 7.58
N LYS A 4 2.98 3.44 7.81
CA LYS A 4 4.35 2.98 7.98
C LYS A 4 4.70 2.02 6.85
N GLU A 5 5.96 2.08 6.40
CA GLU A 5 6.48 1.12 5.41
C GLU A 5 6.17 -0.30 5.86
N GLY A 6 5.63 -1.14 4.96
CA GLY A 6 5.19 -2.49 5.29
C GLY A 6 3.73 -2.61 5.73
N ASP A 7 3.02 -1.51 5.95
CA ASP A 7 1.57 -1.53 6.22
C ASP A 7 0.81 -2.12 5.03
N ILE A 8 -0.12 -3.03 5.30
CA ILE A 8 -1.06 -3.57 4.32
C ILE A 8 -2.26 -2.62 4.28
N ILE A 9 -2.39 -1.90 3.18
CA ILE A 9 -3.49 -0.97 2.93
C ILE A 9 -4.57 -1.69 2.12
N LYS A 10 -5.81 -1.60 2.61
CA LYS A 10 -7.01 -1.89 1.85
C LYS A 10 -7.55 -0.61 1.21
N ASN A 11 -7.67 -0.63 -0.11
CA ASN A 11 -8.34 0.41 -0.89
C ASN A 11 -9.81 0.03 -1.10
N ASN A 12 -10.69 0.62 -0.29
CA ASN A 12 -12.13 0.38 -0.35
C ASN A 12 -12.79 0.96 -1.61
N SER A 13 -12.12 1.86 -2.34
CA SER A 13 -12.60 2.42 -3.62
C SER A 13 -12.09 1.67 -4.85
N ALA A 14 -11.33 0.58 -4.68
CA ALA A 14 -10.78 -0.19 -5.78
C ALA A 14 -11.89 -0.91 -6.57
N LYS A 15 -11.97 -0.63 -7.88
CA LYS A 15 -12.93 -1.30 -8.79
C LYS A 15 -12.49 -2.71 -9.19
N HIS A 16 -11.18 -3.00 -9.14
CA HIS A 16 -10.62 -4.31 -9.46
C HIS A 16 -10.08 -5.01 -8.19
N PRO A 17 -10.33 -6.31 -7.97
CA PRO A 17 -9.86 -7.06 -6.80
C PRO A 17 -8.34 -6.95 -6.57
N ASP A 18 -7.56 -7.04 -7.63
CA ASP A 18 -6.08 -6.96 -7.59
C ASP A 18 -5.54 -5.60 -7.11
N MET A 19 -6.38 -4.56 -7.11
CA MET A 19 -6.02 -3.23 -6.61
C MET A 19 -6.54 -2.97 -5.19
N ARG A 20 -7.22 -3.95 -4.59
CA ARG A 20 -7.87 -3.81 -3.29
C ARG A 20 -6.89 -3.82 -2.14
N PHE A 21 -5.80 -4.56 -2.24
CA PHE A 21 -4.77 -4.63 -1.21
C PHE A 21 -3.43 -4.20 -1.78
N SER A 22 -2.64 -3.49 -0.97
CA SER A 22 -1.30 -3.08 -1.36
C SER A 22 -0.41 -2.93 -0.13
N ILE A 23 0.89 -3.15 -0.26
CA ILE A 23 1.86 -2.88 0.79
C ILE A 23 2.36 -1.45 0.62
N PHE A 24 2.25 -0.62 1.66
CA PHE A 24 2.75 0.74 1.67
C PHE A 24 4.27 0.78 1.66
N LEU A 25 4.84 1.64 0.82
CA LEU A 25 6.27 1.92 0.80
C LEU A 25 6.58 3.29 1.39
N LYS A 26 6.08 4.34 0.75
CA LYS A 26 6.40 5.73 1.07
C LYS A 26 5.36 6.69 0.51
N ILE A 27 5.42 7.93 0.98
CA ILE A 27 4.73 9.08 0.37
C ILE A 27 5.77 9.97 -0.27
N ASP A 28 5.49 10.42 -1.49
CA ASP A 28 6.30 11.42 -2.20
C ASP A 28 5.36 12.36 -2.97
N GLY A 29 5.31 13.60 -2.49
CA GLY A 29 4.38 14.64 -2.95
C GLY A 29 2.91 14.19 -2.87
N ASN A 30 2.25 14.17 -4.02
CA ASN A 30 0.84 13.81 -4.16
C ASN A 30 0.59 12.30 -4.28
N TYR A 31 1.65 11.49 -4.21
CA TYR A 31 1.57 10.06 -4.44
C TYR A 31 1.95 9.24 -3.22
N ILE A 32 1.20 8.17 -3.01
CA ILE A 32 1.51 7.07 -2.11
C ILE A 32 2.02 5.92 -2.97
N TYR A 33 3.26 5.50 -2.74
CA TYR A 33 3.87 4.38 -3.44
C TYR A 33 3.57 3.09 -2.71
N VAL A 34 3.16 2.08 -3.46
CA VAL A 34 2.75 0.78 -2.92
C VAL A 34 3.24 -0.37 -3.79
N ILE A 35 3.26 -1.58 -3.24
CA ILE A 35 3.40 -2.83 -4.01
C ILE A 35 2.05 -3.55 -4.05
N ARG A 36 1.68 -4.08 -5.22
CA ARG A 36 0.42 -4.81 -5.45
C ARG A 36 0.72 -6.20 -6.00
N LEU A 37 -0.23 -7.11 -5.82
CA LEU A 37 -0.25 -8.40 -6.50
C LEU A 37 -1.31 -8.35 -7.60
N VAL A 38 -0.87 -8.19 -8.85
CA VAL A 38 -1.74 -8.12 -10.03
C VAL A 38 -1.46 -9.34 -10.90
N ASN A 39 -2.48 -10.14 -11.20
CA ASN A 39 -2.31 -11.38 -11.97
C ASN A 39 -1.15 -12.27 -11.48
N ASN A 40 -1.05 -12.46 -10.15
CA ASN A 40 0.03 -13.21 -9.49
C ASN A 40 1.46 -12.65 -9.69
N LYS A 41 1.58 -11.38 -10.11
CA LYS A 41 2.85 -10.68 -10.25
C LYS A 41 2.92 -9.48 -9.31
N LEU A 42 4.10 -9.25 -8.75
CA LEU A 42 4.35 -8.07 -7.96
C LEU A 42 4.55 -6.87 -8.89
N GLU A 43 3.80 -5.81 -8.64
CA GLU A 43 3.89 -4.57 -9.40
C GLU A 43 3.98 -3.37 -8.47
N GLU A 44 4.76 -2.36 -8.88
CA GLU A 44 4.74 -1.05 -8.25
C GLU A 44 3.45 -0.30 -8.64
N GLY A 45 2.77 0.22 -7.63
CA GLY A 45 1.54 0.99 -7.79
C GLY A 45 1.67 2.37 -7.16
N ARG A 46 0.79 3.27 -7.61
CA ARG A 46 0.60 4.59 -6.99
C ARG A 46 -0.86 4.79 -6.61
N LEU A 47 -1.08 5.49 -5.51
CA LEU A 47 -2.36 6.02 -5.06
C LEU A 47 -2.21 7.53 -4.85
N TYR A 48 -3.30 8.28 -4.84
CA TYR A 48 -3.25 9.72 -4.55
C TYR A 48 -3.35 9.98 -3.05
N THR A 49 -2.53 10.89 -2.53
CA THR A 49 -2.58 11.28 -1.10
C THR A 49 -3.91 11.88 -0.69
N ALA A 50 -4.66 12.47 -1.64
CA ALA A 50 -6.02 12.93 -1.41
C ALA A 50 -6.95 11.82 -0.85
N GLN A 51 -6.71 10.55 -1.21
CA GLN A 51 -7.48 9.41 -0.75
C GLN A 51 -7.32 9.13 0.75
N LEU A 52 -6.26 9.62 1.40
CA LEU A 52 -6.06 9.49 2.85
C LEU A 52 -7.12 10.24 3.67
N LYS A 53 -7.66 11.32 3.09
CA LYS A 53 -8.64 12.20 3.74
C LYS A 53 -10.07 11.89 3.31
N GLN A 54 -10.25 10.97 2.35
CA GLN A 54 -11.56 10.61 1.86
C GLN A 54 -12.20 9.57 2.78
N THR A 55 -13.41 9.88 3.23
CA THR A 55 -14.29 9.00 3.98
C THR A 55 -15.61 8.86 3.23
N TYR A 56 -16.18 7.65 3.27
CA TYR A 56 -17.53 7.40 2.79
C TYR A 56 -18.56 8.02 3.75
N SER A 57 -19.80 8.18 3.28
CA SER A 57 -20.92 8.69 4.08
C SER A 57 -21.20 7.88 5.36
N ASN A 58 -20.78 6.61 5.39
CA ASN A 58 -20.86 5.74 6.58
C ASN A 58 -19.65 5.85 7.53
N GLY A 59 -18.77 6.83 7.32
CA GLY A 59 -17.59 7.08 8.15
C GLY A 59 -16.38 6.19 7.85
N LYS A 60 -16.47 5.20 6.95
CA LYS A 60 -15.31 4.37 6.57
C LYS A 60 -14.32 5.15 5.72
N SER A 61 -13.03 5.02 6.01
CA SER A 61 -11.97 5.59 5.18
C SER A 61 -11.86 4.88 3.83
N VAL A 62 -11.51 5.62 2.79
CA VAL A 62 -11.19 5.04 1.47
C VAL A 62 -9.94 4.16 1.56
N LEU A 63 -8.93 4.59 2.32
CA LEU A 63 -7.74 3.81 2.61
C LEU A 63 -7.72 3.41 4.08
N GLU A 64 -7.57 2.12 4.33
CA GLU A 64 -7.57 1.52 5.67
C GLU A 64 -6.35 0.63 5.83
N VAL A 65 -5.62 0.73 6.95
CA VAL A 65 -4.56 -0.23 7.27
C VAL A 65 -5.21 -1.43 7.92
N VAL A 66 -5.01 -2.60 7.30
CA VAL A 66 -5.61 -3.88 7.74
C VAL A 66 -4.56 -4.87 8.26
N GLY A 67 -3.29 -4.49 8.25
CA GLY A 67 -2.20 -5.32 8.75
C GLY A 67 -0.84 -4.67 8.54
N HIS A 68 0.20 -5.37 8.96
CA HIS A 68 1.60 -4.98 8.80
C HIS A 68 2.44 -6.22 8.52
N SER A 69 3.43 -6.12 7.62
CA SER A 69 4.26 -7.26 7.21
C SER A 69 5.74 -7.03 7.53
N GLU A 70 6.19 -7.57 8.66
CA GLU A 70 7.62 -7.61 9.03
C GLU A 70 8.44 -8.42 8.01
N SER A 71 7.89 -9.53 7.53
CA SER A 71 8.56 -10.37 6.52
C SER A 71 8.82 -9.62 5.22
N PHE A 72 7.92 -8.71 4.81
CA PHE A 72 8.17 -7.85 3.65
C PHE A 72 9.39 -6.95 3.87
N LEU A 73 9.50 -6.34 5.05
CA LEU A 73 10.62 -5.46 5.41
C LEU A 73 11.94 -6.24 5.42
N MET A 74 11.95 -7.44 6.00
CA MET A 74 13.11 -8.33 6.01
C MET A 74 13.53 -8.72 4.58
N MET A 75 12.60 -9.23 3.77
CA MET A 75 12.89 -9.61 2.38
C MET A 75 13.46 -8.44 1.56
N LYS A 76 12.86 -7.25 1.68
CA LYS A 76 13.35 -6.05 0.99
C LYS A 76 14.79 -5.72 1.37
N ARG A 77 15.11 -5.80 2.68
CA ARG A 77 16.46 -5.57 3.19
C ARG A 77 17.45 -6.60 2.66
N ASP A 78 17.10 -7.89 2.70
CA ASP A 78 17.98 -8.97 2.26
C ASP A 78 18.28 -8.87 0.78
N ILE A 79 17.27 -8.62 -0.07
CA ILE A 79 17.46 -8.38 -1.51
C ILE A 79 18.42 -7.22 -1.74
N TYR A 80 18.26 -6.10 -1.01
CA TYR A 80 19.15 -4.96 -1.14
C TYR A 80 20.60 -5.29 -0.75
N LEU A 81 20.81 -6.10 0.28
CA LEU A 81 22.14 -6.55 0.70
C LEU A 81 22.78 -7.52 -0.31
N CYS A 82 21.99 -8.41 -0.91
CA CYS A 82 22.47 -9.32 -1.96
C CYS A 82 22.76 -8.63 -3.29
N SER A 83 22.22 -7.42 -3.51
CA SER A 83 22.41 -6.66 -4.76
C SER A 83 23.61 -5.71 -4.71
N LYS A 84 24.38 -5.74 -3.61
CA LYS A 84 25.61 -4.98 -3.41
C LYS A 84 26.82 -5.87 -3.52
#